data_AF-A0A1G3QC51-F1
#
_entry.id   AF-A0A1G3QC51-F1
#
_cell.length_a   1.000
_cell.length_b   1.000
_cell.length_c   1.000
_cell.angle_alpha   90.00
_cell.angle_beta   90.00
_cell.angle_gamma   90.00
#
_symmetry.space_group_name_H-M   'P 1'
#
loop_
_entity.id
_entity.type
_entity.pdbx_description
1 polymer ?
#
loop_
_entity_poly.entity_id
_entity_poly.type
_entity_poly.pdbx_seq_one_letter_code
_entity_poly.pdbx_strand_id
1 'polypeptide(L)'
;MFDSSILAKQFDRGEEVYISFQYISKEVEIDINSLLAKVLSRFDIGYLYDTFESILRELIQNAVKANIKRVWFESQNLDIDGEGDYRTGMKKFKEVAYHPELMKEKLLESPYRIIVKLRRREQGIDIDIINNARIVPGEMGRIQNRLKKAAECKNFAEAYENMYDSSEGAGLGIILSVMLLKNAGLDMDLFRIIFEHDSLKISLMIPWVLKNFEITSTIKERILEDVNSLPTFPENILELQTLCNNPETTIEAISAKISLDPSLTADVLKLSNSAGFITGKRIRKINEAVMIIGLKNLNSILIAASSRKILDKRYRKFEQVWEHCNRTAYYARNIALEKGYSYIADSAFISGLLHDIGKIVLLSTDIGLVNQISEIVKNRKIRTTAILEEITIGISHSTIGALIAETWNFPEDLVEAIRYHHAPLNPEIRNSDLVMIAYLANQMSNMESKDTDLLFIESEVLEAFGIGSRADYDEFYRRLRNRYNSHHQFLKKSAP
;
A
#
# COMPACT_ATOMS: atom_id res chain seq x y z
N MET A 1 14.17 -4.13 -22.86
CA MET A 1 12.92 -4.70 -22.31
C MET A 1 13.16 -6.18 -22.13
N PHE A 2 13.06 -6.66 -20.91
CA PHE A 2 13.23 -8.09 -20.61
C PHE A 2 11.85 -8.74 -20.71
N ASP A 3 11.66 -9.72 -21.61
CA ASP A 3 10.37 -10.42 -21.67
C ASP A 3 10.24 -11.36 -20.46
N SER A 4 9.54 -10.89 -19.42
CA SER A 4 9.33 -11.63 -18.19
C SER A 4 8.63 -12.98 -18.41
N SER A 5 7.89 -13.16 -19.52
CA SER A 5 7.26 -14.44 -19.87
C SER A 5 8.29 -15.44 -20.40
N ILE A 6 9.26 -14.97 -21.19
CA ILE A 6 10.39 -15.79 -21.64
C ILE A 6 11.25 -16.18 -20.44
N LEU A 7 11.60 -15.21 -19.59
CA LEU A 7 12.37 -15.47 -18.37
C LEU A 7 11.65 -16.47 -17.46
N ALA A 8 10.33 -16.33 -17.22
CA ALA A 8 9.59 -17.29 -16.42
C ALA A 8 9.61 -18.71 -17.03
N LYS A 9 9.55 -18.85 -18.36
CA LYS A 9 9.69 -20.17 -19.03
C LYS A 9 11.09 -20.75 -18.91
N GLN A 10 12.13 -19.92 -18.96
CA GLN A 10 13.51 -20.37 -18.72
C GLN A 10 13.68 -20.87 -17.29
N PHE A 11 13.13 -20.13 -16.32
CA PHE A 11 13.11 -20.52 -14.92
C PHE A 11 12.45 -21.90 -14.70
N ASP A 12 11.34 -22.18 -15.39
CA ASP A 12 10.68 -23.50 -15.32
C ASP A 12 11.59 -24.66 -15.72
N ARG A 13 12.43 -24.43 -16.73
CA ARG A 13 13.41 -25.41 -17.24
C ARG A 13 14.62 -25.59 -16.32
N GLY A 14 14.63 -24.90 -15.18
CA GLY A 14 15.75 -24.89 -14.22
C GLY A 14 16.91 -24.00 -14.65
N GLU A 15 16.71 -23.14 -15.65
CA GLU A 15 17.73 -22.16 -16.06
C GLU A 15 17.80 -21.01 -15.05
N GLU A 16 18.99 -20.43 -14.90
CA GLU A 16 19.16 -19.18 -14.19
C GLU A 16 18.65 -18.01 -15.03
N VAL A 17 17.86 -17.13 -14.43
CA VAL A 17 17.37 -15.93 -15.08
C VAL A 17 17.84 -14.69 -14.35
N TYR A 18 18.13 -13.62 -15.08
CA TYR A 18 18.61 -12.39 -14.48
C TYR A 18 18.19 -11.14 -15.26
N ILE A 19 18.03 -10.04 -14.52
CA ILE A 19 17.79 -8.70 -15.03
C ILE A 19 18.96 -7.84 -14.57
N SER A 20 19.63 -7.15 -15.50
CA SER A 20 20.80 -6.32 -15.21
C SER A 20 20.60 -4.88 -15.68
N PHE A 21 20.89 -3.93 -14.80
CA PHE A 21 20.65 -2.50 -15.02
C PHE A 21 21.64 -1.64 -14.22
N GLN A 22 21.83 -0.39 -14.64
CA GLN A 22 22.62 0.61 -13.91
C GLN A 22 21.72 1.54 -13.06
N TYR A 23 20.54 1.86 -13.59
CA TYR A 23 19.51 2.67 -12.95
C TYR A 23 18.18 1.93 -12.96
N ILE A 24 17.41 2.00 -11.87
CA ILE A 24 16.08 1.39 -11.79
C ILE A 24 15.07 2.27 -12.53
N SER A 25 14.91 2.05 -13.83
CA SER A 25 13.84 2.68 -14.60
C SER A 25 12.50 1.98 -14.36
N LYS A 26 11.41 2.61 -14.77
CA LYS A 26 10.06 2.04 -14.67
C LYS A 26 9.97 0.69 -15.39
N GLU A 27 10.58 0.57 -16.57
CA GLU A 27 10.59 -0.68 -17.34
C GLU A 27 11.32 -1.80 -16.58
N VAL A 28 12.44 -1.48 -15.92
CA VAL A 28 13.19 -2.44 -15.11
C VAL A 28 12.38 -2.90 -13.90
N GLU A 29 11.68 -1.99 -13.23
CA GLU A 29 10.84 -2.32 -12.07
C GLU A 29 9.69 -3.25 -12.47
N ILE A 30 8.98 -2.94 -13.57
CA ILE A 30 7.94 -3.82 -14.14
C ILE A 30 8.49 -5.20 -14.49
N ASP A 31 9.66 -5.25 -15.15
CA ASP A 31 10.26 -6.52 -15.57
C ASP A 31 10.59 -7.40 -14.35
N ILE A 32 11.11 -6.81 -13.26
CA ILE A 32 11.42 -7.52 -12.00
C ILE A 32 10.14 -7.98 -11.30
N ASN A 33 9.16 -7.08 -11.14
CA ASN A 33 7.90 -7.36 -10.45
C ASN A 33 7.08 -8.42 -11.18
N SER A 34 6.99 -8.31 -12.51
CA SER A 34 6.32 -9.27 -13.37
C SER A 34 7.00 -10.64 -13.34
N LEU A 35 8.33 -10.68 -13.34
CA LEU A 35 9.07 -11.93 -13.20
C LEU A 35 8.81 -12.59 -11.84
N LEU A 36 8.87 -11.82 -10.74
CA LEU A 36 8.61 -12.32 -9.39
C LEU A 36 7.18 -12.88 -9.28
N ALA A 37 6.16 -12.12 -9.71
CA ALA A 37 4.76 -12.55 -9.67
C ALA A 37 4.54 -13.85 -10.48
N LYS A 38 5.11 -13.93 -11.69
CA LYS A 38 5.03 -15.14 -12.53
C LYS A 38 5.74 -16.33 -11.92
N VAL A 39 6.89 -16.12 -11.28
CA VAL A 39 7.63 -17.21 -10.63
C VAL A 39 6.86 -17.69 -9.40
N LEU A 40 6.39 -16.81 -8.52
CA LEU A 40 5.69 -17.19 -7.29
C LEU A 40 4.34 -17.87 -7.58
N SER A 41 3.57 -17.37 -8.54
CA SER A 41 2.26 -17.96 -8.90
C SER A 41 2.37 -19.39 -9.43
N ARG A 42 3.48 -19.77 -10.07
CA ARG A 42 3.70 -21.14 -10.59
C ARG A 42 3.86 -22.20 -9.52
N PHE A 43 4.21 -21.80 -8.30
CA PHE A 43 4.41 -22.71 -7.17
C PHE A 43 3.37 -22.51 -6.08
N ASP A 44 2.25 -21.83 -6.39
CA ASP A 44 1.16 -21.59 -5.44
C ASP A 44 1.59 -20.83 -4.17
N ILE A 45 2.61 -19.99 -4.31
CA ILE A 45 3.17 -19.13 -3.24
C ILE A 45 3.02 -17.64 -3.59
N GLY A 46 1.97 -17.32 -4.36
CA GLY A 46 1.65 -15.94 -4.76
C GLY A 46 1.42 -15.00 -3.57
N TYR A 47 0.96 -15.53 -2.44
CA TYR A 47 0.76 -14.77 -1.20
C TYR A 47 2.05 -14.16 -0.63
N LEU A 48 3.23 -14.66 -1.03
CA LEU A 48 4.52 -14.09 -0.62
C LEU A 48 4.95 -12.88 -1.46
N TYR A 49 4.20 -12.55 -2.52
CA TYR A 49 4.59 -11.52 -3.49
C TYR A 49 4.90 -10.19 -2.82
N ASP A 50 3.98 -9.64 -2.03
CA ASP A 50 4.16 -8.31 -1.42
C ASP A 50 5.35 -8.26 -0.46
N THR A 51 5.60 -9.35 0.26
CA THR A 51 6.75 -9.49 1.17
C THR A 51 8.05 -9.40 0.37
N PHE A 52 8.20 -10.24 -0.65
CA PHE A 52 9.44 -10.30 -1.43
C PHE A 52 9.63 -9.10 -2.32
N GLU A 53 8.58 -8.60 -2.92
CA GLU A 53 8.61 -7.40 -3.76
C GLU A 53 9.07 -6.18 -2.94
N SER A 54 8.60 -6.05 -1.69
CA SER A 54 9.06 -5.01 -0.76
C SER A 54 10.53 -5.16 -0.36
N ILE A 55 10.96 -6.39 -0.04
CA ILE A 55 12.37 -6.69 0.27
C ILE A 55 13.25 -6.33 -0.93
N LEU A 56 12.91 -6.84 -2.13
CA LEU A 56 13.70 -6.60 -3.34
C LEU A 56 13.81 -5.11 -3.63
N ARG A 57 12.71 -4.35 -3.54
CA ARG A 57 12.72 -2.91 -3.75
C ARG A 57 13.70 -2.20 -2.81
N GLU A 58 13.61 -2.47 -1.51
CA GLU A 58 14.47 -1.82 -0.51
C GLU A 58 15.96 -2.15 -0.75
N LEU A 59 16.27 -3.40 -1.05
CA LEU A 59 17.63 -3.85 -1.32
C LEU A 59 18.18 -3.26 -2.63
N ILE A 60 17.37 -3.23 -3.69
CA ILE A 60 17.74 -2.63 -4.98
C ILE A 60 17.95 -1.12 -4.81
N GLN A 61 17.06 -0.41 -4.11
CA GLN A 61 17.23 1.03 -3.86
C GLN A 61 18.50 1.31 -3.07
N ASN A 62 18.85 0.47 -2.09
CA ASN A 62 20.10 0.61 -1.35
C ASN A 62 21.33 0.35 -2.24
N ALA A 63 21.26 -0.61 -3.15
CA ALA A 63 22.30 -0.85 -4.16
C ALA A 63 22.45 0.33 -5.13
N VAL A 64 21.35 0.91 -5.63
CA VAL A 64 21.37 2.11 -6.48
C VAL A 64 22.00 3.28 -5.73
N LYS A 65 21.61 3.53 -4.47
CA LYS A 65 22.20 4.58 -3.63
C LYS A 65 23.69 4.37 -3.41
N ALA A 66 24.14 3.12 -3.24
CA ALA A 66 25.56 2.81 -3.15
C ALA A 66 26.28 3.23 -4.44
N ASN A 67 25.75 2.90 -5.61
CA ASN A 67 26.36 3.23 -6.90
C ASN A 67 26.40 4.73 -7.15
N ILE A 68 25.29 5.43 -6.88
CA ILE A 68 25.22 6.90 -6.95
C ILE A 68 26.28 7.53 -6.05
N LYS A 69 26.52 6.97 -4.85
CA LYS A 69 27.58 7.47 -3.97
C LYS A 69 28.94 7.40 -4.65
N ARG A 70 29.28 6.30 -5.32
CA ARG A 70 30.60 6.15 -5.96
C ARG A 70 30.77 7.14 -7.10
N VAL A 71 29.79 7.20 -8.01
CA VAL A 71 29.77 8.15 -9.12
C VAL A 71 29.83 9.61 -8.62
N TRP A 72 29.16 9.91 -7.50
CA TRP A 72 29.20 11.24 -6.90
C TRP A 72 30.59 11.56 -6.37
N PHE A 73 31.22 10.67 -5.60
CA PHE A 73 32.58 10.86 -5.07
C PHE A 73 33.61 11.05 -6.21
N GLU A 74 33.54 10.22 -7.24
CA GLU A 74 34.34 10.35 -8.46
C GLU A 74 34.12 11.72 -9.13
N SER A 75 32.87 12.17 -9.25
CA SER A 75 32.55 13.47 -9.86
C SER A 75 33.03 14.68 -9.05
N GLN A 76 33.27 14.50 -7.75
CA GLN A 76 33.81 15.52 -6.86
C GLN A 76 35.33 15.42 -6.70
N ASN A 77 35.97 14.44 -7.36
CA ASN A 77 37.39 14.14 -7.22
C ASN A 77 37.79 13.90 -5.74
N LEU A 78 36.94 13.19 -5.00
CA LEU A 78 37.13 12.82 -3.60
C LEU A 78 37.48 11.32 -3.50
N ASP A 79 38.43 10.99 -2.63
CA ASP A 79 38.75 9.60 -2.33
C ASP A 79 37.72 9.01 -1.35
N ILE A 80 36.97 7.99 -1.80
CA ILE A 80 35.98 7.30 -0.96
C ILE A 80 36.62 6.46 0.15
N ASP A 81 37.89 6.06 0.00
CA ASP A 81 38.64 5.29 0.99
C ASP A 81 39.32 6.21 2.04
N GLY A 82 39.45 7.51 1.76
CA GLY A 82 40.04 8.50 2.66
C GLY A 82 39.05 9.01 3.71
N GLU A 83 39.34 8.87 5.01
CA GLU A 83 38.40 9.29 6.09
C GLU A 83 37.99 10.78 6.02
N GLY A 84 38.92 11.66 5.66
CA GLY A 84 38.67 13.11 5.55
C GLY A 84 37.76 13.47 4.37
N ASP A 85 38.03 12.87 3.22
CA ASP A 85 37.26 13.04 1.98
C ASP A 85 35.88 12.39 2.11
N TYR A 86 35.80 11.20 2.72
CA TYR A 86 34.56 10.52 3.04
C TYR A 86 33.63 11.39 3.90
N ARG A 87 34.16 11.98 4.98
CA ARG A 87 33.36 12.82 5.90
C ARG A 87 32.84 14.09 5.20
N THR A 88 33.68 14.71 4.38
CA THR A 88 33.32 15.93 3.63
C THR A 88 32.32 15.60 2.53
N GLY A 89 32.56 14.50 1.81
CA GLY A 89 31.69 13.99 0.76
C GLY A 89 30.30 13.66 1.28
N MET A 90 30.22 12.92 2.39
CA MET A 90 28.93 12.52 2.97
C MET A 90 28.05 13.67 3.43
N LYS A 91 28.62 14.81 3.84
CA LYS A 91 27.82 16.01 4.21
C LYS A 91 27.04 16.55 3.00
N LYS A 92 27.66 16.60 1.83
CA LYS A 92 27.05 17.11 0.59
C LYS A 92 26.23 16.04 -0.13
N PHE A 93 26.62 14.77 -0.02
CA PHE A 93 25.91 13.65 -0.62
C PHE A 93 24.49 13.47 -0.09
N LYS A 94 24.21 13.85 1.18
CA LYS A 94 22.87 13.70 1.76
C LYS A 94 21.78 14.34 0.91
N GLU A 95 22.02 15.52 0.33
CA GLU A 95 21.04 16.21 -0.53
C GLU A 95 20.85 15.47 -1.87
N VAL A 96 21.94 14.98 -2.47
CA VAL A 96 21.90 14.22 -3.73
C VAL A 96 21.21 12.85 -3.56
N ALA A 97 21.35 12.24 -2.38
CA ALA A 97 20.69 10.97 -2.07
C ALA A 97 19.15 11.07 -2.05
N TYR A 98 18.59 12.28 -1.88
CA TYR A 98 17.15 12.52 -1.99
C TYR A 98 16.67 12.72 -3.43
N HIS A 99 17.60 13.00 -4.36
CA HIS A 99 17.34 13.34 -5.75
C HIS A 99 18.16 12.47 -6.72
N PRO A 100 17.96 11.13 -6.71
CA PRO A 100 18.74 10.18 -7.52
C PRO A 100 18.64 10.43 -9.03
N GLU A 101 17.57 11.07 -9.50
CA GLU A 101 17.35 11.50 -10.88
C GLU A 101 18.45 12.44 -11.41
N LEU A 102 19.05 13.27 -10.53
CA LEU A 102 20.11 14.20 -10.91
C LEU A 102 21.41 13.49 -11.31
N MET A 103 21.57 12.25 -10.88
CA MET A 103 22.76 11.43 -11.15
C MET A 103 22.51 10.36 -12.21
N LYS A 104 21.31 10.33 -12.82
CA LYS A 104 20.89 9.29 -13.76
C LYS A 104 21.84 9.15 -14.95
N GLU A 105 22.16 10.25 -15.64
CA GLU A 105 23.04 10.23 -16.82
C GLU A 105 24.42 9.69 -16.48
N LYS A 106 25.05 10.25 -15.44
CA LYS A 106 26.37 9.81 -14.97
C LYS A 106 26.38 8.35 -14.52
N LEU A 107 25.28 7.87 -13.92
CA LEU A 107 25.16 6.48 -13.50
C LEU A 107 25.05 5.51 -14.70
N LEU A 108 24.31 5.90 -15.75
CA LEU A 108 24.20 5.14 -17.00
C LEU A 108 25.54 5.06 -17.76
N GLU A 109 26.41 6.06 -17.61
CA GLU A 109 27.76 6.07 -18.19
C GLU A 109 28.79 5.31 -17.33
N SER A 110 28.46 5.04 -16.06
CA SER A 110 29.37 4.41 -15.11
C SER A 110 29.47 2.89 -15.28
N PRO A 111 30.54 2.23 -14.80
CA PRO A 111 30.65 0.77 -14.81
C PRO A 111 29.75 0.07 -13.78
N TYR A 112 29.03 0.82 -12.92
CA TYR A 112 28.28 0.27 -11.80
C TYR A 112 26.95 -0.33 -12.23
N ARG A 113 26.74 -1.62 -11.96
CA ARG A 113 25.56 -2.40 -12.35
C ARG A 113 25.01 -3.20 -11.19
N ILE A 114 23.71 -3.35 -11.21
CA ILE A 114 22.94 -4.23 -10.33
C ILE A 114 22.41 -5.39 -11.18
N ILE A 115 22.44 -6.59 -10.61
CA ILE A 115 21.89 -7.79 -11.23
C ILE A 115 20.92 -8.40 -10.22
N VAL A 116 19.66 -8.53 -10.61
CA VAL A 116 18.66 -9.33 -9.89
C VAL A 116 18.58 -10.67 -10.60
N LYS A 117 18.93 -11.75 -9.90
CA LYS A 117 19.00 -13.11 -10.45
C LYS A 117 18.06 -14.02 -9.68
N LEU A 118 17.26 -14.81 -10.38
CA LEU A 118 16.40 -15.85 -9.81
C LEU A 118 16.89 -17.23 -10.28
N ARG A 119 16.95 -18.18 -9.35
CA ARG A 119 17.38 -19.56 -9.63
C ARG A 119 16.50 -20.55 -8.89
N ARG A 120 16.00 -21.55 -9.61
CA ARG A 120 15.30 -22.68 -9.01
C ARG A 120 16.28 -23.62 -8.31
N ARG A 121 15.97 -24.03 -7.09
CA ARG A 121 16.70 -25.04 -6.31
C ARG A 121 15.76 -26.20 -5.97
N GLU A 122 16.35 -27.32 -5.57
CA GLU A 122 15.58 -28.45 -5.05
C GLU A 122 14.75 -28.07 -3.83
N GLN A 123 15.26 -27.18 -2.98
CA GLN A 123 14.63 -26.79 -1.72
C GLN A 123 13.85 -25.47 -1.79
N GLY A 124 13.93 -24.73 -2.90
CA GLY A 124 13.28 -23.42 -3.01
C GLY A 124 13.67 -22.60 -4.23
N ILE A 125 13.54 -21.29 -4.09
CA ILE A 125 13.93 -20.27 -5.07
C ILE A 125 15.02 -19.41 -4.44
N ASP A 126 16.19 -19.33 -5.07
CA ASP A 126 17.21 -18.35 -4.71
C ASP A 126 16.94 -17.05 -5.49
N ILE A 127 16.92 -15.92 -4.79
CA ILE A 127 16.91 -14.58 -5.36
C ILE A 127 18.17 -13.85 -4.92
N ASP A 128 19.03 -13.54 -5.88
CA ASP A 128 20.31 -12.87 -5.65
C ASP A 128 20.25 -11.43 -6.18
N ILE A 129 20.64 -10.47 -5.36
CA ILE A 129 20.89 -9.08 -5.74
C ILE A 129 22.38 -8.84 -5.67
N ILE A 130 23.00 -8.67 -6.83
CA ILE A 130 24.44 -8.50 -6.96
C ILE A 130 24.71 -7.06 -7.37
N ASN A 131 25.58 -6.38 -6.63
CA ASN A 131 26.04 -5.04 -6.92
C ASN A 131 27.56 -5.02 -7.03
N ASN A 132 28.11 -4.57 -8.16
CA ASN A 132 29.55 -4.53 -8.41
C ASN A 132 30.24 -3.28 -7.84
N ALA A 133 29.56 -2.48 -7.02
CA ALA A 133 30.19 -1.39 -6.30
C ALA A 133 30.99 -1.93 -5.10
N ARG A 134 32.30 -1.67 -5.11
CA ARG A 134 33.21 -2.00 -4.00
C ARG A 134 32.72 -1.41 -2.69
N ILE A 135 32.79 -2.21 -1.62
CA ILE A 135 32.36 -1.82 -0.27
C ILE A 135 33.55 -1.33 0.55
N VAL A 136 33.42 -0.13 1.12
CA VAL A 136 34.44 0.45 2.01
C VAL A 136 34.37 -0.24 3.37
N PRO A 137 35.49 -0.52 4.08
CA PRO A 137 35.48 -1.22 5.37
C PRO A 137 34.50 -0.65 6.42
N GLY A 138 34.32 0.69 6.44
CA GLY A 138 33.35 1.34 7.32
C GLY A 138 31.87 1.04 6.96
N GLU A 139 31.55 0.77 5.70
CA GLU A 139 30.21 0.31 5.30
C GLU A 139 29.96 -1.15 5.68
N MET A 140 30.97 -2.02 5.50
CA MET A 140 30.93 -3.43 5.92
C MET A 140 30.58 -3.55 7.41
N GLY A 141 31.32 -2.87 8.29
CA GLY A 141 31.08 -2.92 9.74
C GLY A 141 29.67 -2.43 10.12
N ARG A 142 29.13 -1.44 9.40
CA ARG A 142 27.76 -0.96 9.59
C ARG A 142 26.72 -1.99 9.18
N ILE A 143 26.92 -2.69 8.06
CA ILE A 143 26.02 -3.75 7.59
C ILE A 143 25.97 -4.91 8.60
N GLN A 144 27.14 -5.39 9.06
CA GLN A 144 27.23 -6.49 10.02
C GLN A 144 26.58 -6.13 11.36
N ASN A 145 26.82 -4.93 11.89
CA ASN A 145 26.20 -4.47 13.13
C ASN A 145 24.66 -4.42 13.01
N ARG A 146 24.13 -4.00 11.86
CA ARG A 146 22.68 -3.96 11.61
C ARG A 146 22.07 -5.36 11.54
N LEU A 147 22.74 -6.31 10.87
CA LEU A 147 22.30 -7.71 10.85
C LEU A 147 22.24 -8.32 12.24
N LYS A 148 23.27 -8.09 13.06
CA LYS A 148 23.31 -8.56 14.44
C LYS A 148 22.14 -8.01 15.25
N LYS A 149 21.91 -6.69 15.19
CA LYS A 149 20.75 -6.05 15.83
C LYS A 149 19.41 -6.63 15.32
N ALA A 150 19.27 -6.84 14.02
CA ALA A 150 18.06 -7.41 13.41
C ALA A 150 17.76 -8.83 13.92
N ALA A 151 18.80 -9.64 14.11
CA ALA A 151 18.68 -11.00 14.63
C ALA A 151 18.17 -11.01 16.08
N GLU A 152 18.69 -10.09 16.91
CA GLU A 152 18.36 -9.97 18.34
C GLU A 152 16.95 -9.42 18.61
N CYS A 153 16.38 -8.64 17.68
CA CYS A 153 15.05 -8.04 17.85
C CYS A 153 13.93 -9.07 17.69
N LYS A 154 12.97 -9.05 18.63
CA LYS A 154 11.80 -9.92 18.63
C LYS A 154 10.68 -9.41 17.74
N ASN A 155 10.55 -8.09 17.65
CA ASN A 155 9.57 -7.43 16.81
C ASN A 155 10.13 -6.13 16.26
N PHE A 156 9.41 -5.55 15.31
CA PHE A 156 9.83 -4.35 14.62
C PHE A 156 9.85 -3.10 15.52
N ALA A 157 8.99 -3.02 16.54
CA ALA A 157 9.00 -1.91 17.49
C ALA A 157 10.32 -1.85 18.29
N GLU A 158 10.76 -2.99 18.83
CA GLU A 158 12.07 -3.12 19.49
C GLU A 158 13.23 -2.81 18.53
N ALA A 159 13.13 -3.26 17.27
CA ALA A 159 14.12 -2.94 16.25
C ALA A 159 14.21 -1.44 15.96
N TYR A 160 13.09 -0.71 16.04
CA TYR A 160 13.03 0.71 15.77
C TYR A 160 13.59 1.57 16.93
N GLU A 161 13.22 1.27 18.18
CA GLU A 161 13.71 2.00 19.36
C GLU A 161 15.24 1.95 19.49
N ASN A 162 15.84 0.79 19.19
CA ASN A 162 17.28 0.56 19.21
C ASN A 162 18.07 1.27 18.10
N MET A 163 17.40 2.03 17.23
CA MET A 163 17.97 2.64 16.01
C MET A 163 17.93 4.16 15.93
N TYR A 164 17.20 4.86 16.81
CA TYR A 164 17.17 6.34 16.85
C TYR A 164 18.56 6.97 17.01
N ASP A 165 19.55 6.19 17.44
CA ASP A 165 20.92 6.63 17.72
C ASP A 165 21.87 6.63 16.50
N SER A 166 21.36 6.40 15.27
CA SER A 166 22.21 6.33 14.07
C SER A 166 22.10 7.57 13.16
N SER A 167 23.12 8.42 13.17
CA SER A 167 23.25 9.70 12.44
C SER A 167 23.24 9.61 10.91
N GLU A 168 23.07 8.42 10.36
CA GLU A 168 22.87 8.17 8.94
C GLU A 168 21.62 7.32 8.75
N GLY A 169 20.59 7.93 8.16
CA GLY A 169 19.31 7.31 7.83
C GLY A 169 19.39 6.21 6.77
N ALA A 170 20.28 5.23 6.88
CA ALA A 170 20.56 4.21 5.86
C ALA A 170 20.53 2.76 6.39
N GLY A 171 20.05 2.51 7.61
CA GLY A 171 20.15 1.19 8.26
C GLY A 171 18.91 0.34 8.39
N LEU A 172 17.74 0.93 8.19
CA LEU A 172 16.46 0.25 8.41
C LEU A 172 16.16 -0.77 7.30
N GLY A 173 16.72 -0.63 6.09
CA GLY A 173 16.36 -1.50 4.97
C GLY A 173 16.67 -2.98 5.19
N ILE A 174 17.86 -3.30 5.69
CA ILE A 174 18.24 -4.67 6.03
C ILE A 174 17.42 -5.19 7.21
N ILE A 175 17.19 -4.35 8.22
CA ILE A 175 16.40 -4.72 9.40
C ILE A 175 14.95 -4.98 9.02
N LEU A 176 14.34 -4.12 8.20
CA LEU A 176 13.00 -4.30 7.66
C LEU A 176 12.92 -5.56 6.80
N SER A 177 13.93 -5.81 5.96
CA SER A 177 14.00 -7.03 5.14
C SER A 177 14.04 -8.29 6.02
N VAL A 178 14.86 -8.27 7.06
CA VAL A 178 14.96 -9.34 8.05
C VAL A 178 13.64 -9.55 8.79
N MET A 179 12.97 -8.47 9.20
CA MET A 179 11.68 -8.55 9.89
C MET A 179 10.59 -9.09 8.95
N LEU A 180 10.54 -8.62 7.70
CA LEU A 180 9.67 -9.15 6.65
C LEU A 180 9.84 -10.67 6.47
N LEU A 181 11.09 -11.14 6.45
CA LEU A 181 11.41 -12.57 6.34
C LEU A 181 10.96 -13.36 7.57
N LYS A 182 11.33 -12.92 8.79
CA LYS A 182 10.90 -13.55 10.05
C LYS A 182 9.39 -13.73 10.10
N ASN A 183 8.66 -12.74 9.60
CA ASN A 183 7.21 -12.68 9.62
C ASN A 183 6.53 -13.53 8.55
N ALA A 184 7.19 -13.73 7.41
CA ALA A 184 6.80 -14.73 6.42
C ALA A 184 7.17 -16.17 6.84
N GLY A 185 7.66 -16.36 8.08
CA GLY A 185 8.08 -17.66 8.60
C GLY A 185 9.40 -18.16 8.03
N LEU A 186 10.24 -17.24 7.56
CA LEU A 186 11.54 -17.52 6.97
C LEU A 186 12.64 -17.31 7.99
N ASP A 187 13.53 -18.29 8.07
CA ASP A 187 14.69 -18.24 8.94
C ASP A 187 15.72 -17.21 8.44
N MET A 188 16.46 -16.61 9.36
CA MET A 188 17.53 -15.66 9.08
C MET A 188 18.64 -16.27 8.22
N ASP A 189 18.86 -17.58 8.34
CA ASP A 189 19.87 -18.30 7.54
C ASP A 189 19.53 -18.30 6.03
N LEU A 190 18.28 -17.99 5.67
CA LEU A 190 17.82 -17.82 4.29
C LEU A 190 18.14 -16.44 3.71
N PHE A 191 18.60 -15.49 4.55
CA PHE A 191 19.11 -14.18 4.15
C PHE A 191 20.62 -14.10 4.36
N ARG A 192 21.38 -14.07 3.26
CA ARG A 192 22.84 -14.04 3.32
C ARG A 192 23.40 -12.83 2.62
N ILE A 193 24.30 -12.13 3.29
CA ILE A 193 25.12 -11.09 2.69
C ILE A 193 26.52 -11.66 2.48
N ILE A 194 26.92 -11.74 1.22
CA ILE A 194 28.19 -12.30 0.77
C ILE A 194 28.99 -11.17 0.14
N PHE A 195 30.24 -11.04 0.57
CA PHE A 195 31.18 -10.04 0.07
C PHE A 195 32.21 -10.74 -0.79
N GLU A 196 32.19 -10.49 -2.09
CA GLU A 196 33.08 -11.12 -3.07
C GLU A 196 34.02 -10.06 -3.66
N HIS A 197 35.24 -9.95 -3.13
CA HIS A 197 36.31 -9.01 -3.57
C HIS A 197 35.82 -7.57 -3.82
N ASP A 198 35.28 -7.29 -5.01
CA ASP A 198 34.79 -5.97 -5.43
C ASP A 198 33.25 -5.87 -5.55
N SER A 199 32.50 -6.87 -5.09
CA SER A 199 31.04 -6.90 -5.21
C SER A 199 30.33 -7.34 -3.93
N LEU A 200 29.11 -6.85 -3.80
CA LEU A 200 28.16 -7.26 -2.77
C LEU A 200 27.13 -8.17 -3.41
N LYS A 201 26.92 -9.33 -2.81
CA LYS A 201 25.82 -10.23 -3.14
C LYS A 201 24.91 -10.38 -1.93
N ILE A 202 23.65 -10.03 -2.07
CA ILE A 202 22.61 -10.33 -1.10
C ILE A 202 21.77 -11.47 -1.67
N SER A 203 21.63 -12.56 -0.93
CA SER A 203 20.94 -13.79 -1.33
C SER A 203 19.76 -14.05 -0.40
N LEU A 204 18.59 -14.25 -1.00
CA LEU A 204 17.32 -14.57 -0.35
C LEU A 204 16.87 -15.94 -0.83
N MET A 205 16.57 -16.88 0.08
CA MET A 205 15.98 -18.17 -0.29
C MET A 205 14.50 -18.22 0.12
N ILE A 206 13.63 -18.55 -0.84
CA ILE A 206 12.22 -18.89 -0.62
C ILE A 206 12.11 -20.42 -0.61
N PRO A 207 11.95 -21.09 0.54
CA PRO A 207 11.81 -22.52 0.59
C PRO A 207 10.43 -22.93 0.06
N TRP A 208 10.34 -24.11 -0.58
CA TRP A 208 9.05 -24.65 -1.04
C TRP A 208 8.08 -24.93 0.10
N VAL A 209 8.63 -25.23 1.28
CA VAL A 209 7.87 -25.45 2.51
C VAL A 209 8.23 -24.33 3.47
N LEU A 210 7.30 -23.40 3.69
CA LEU A 210 7.43 -22.41 4.73
C LEU A 210 7.21 -23.08 6.09
N LYS A 211 8.00 -22.69 7.09
CA LYS A 211 7.61 -22.92 8.47
C LYS A 211 6.54 -21.88 8.76
N ASN A 212 5.32 -22.29 9.12
CA ASN A 212 4.32 -21.34 9.60
C ASN A 212 4.85 -20.70 10.89
N PHE A 213 5.39 -19.50 10.78
CA PHE A 213 5.62 -18.64 11.92
C PHE A 213 4.48 -17.64 11.92
N GLU A 214 3.40 -17.96 12.63
CA GLU A 214 2.47 -16.90 12.98
C GLU A 214 3.19 -15.98 13.96
N ILE A 215 3.33 -14.70 13.59
CA ILE A 215 3.43 -13.67 14.61
C ILE A 215 2.07 -13.63 15.30
N THR A 216 1.85 -14.53 16.24
CA THR A 216 0.70 -14.42 17.14
C THR A 216 1.10 -13.38 18.19
N SER A 217 1.01 -12.11 17.81
CA SER A 217 1.09 -11.05 18.80
C SER A 217 -0.18 -11.11 19.63
N THR A 218 -0.08 -10.87 20.93
CA THR A 218 -1.26 -10.70 21.80
C THR A 218 -2.20 -9.59 21.30
N ILE A 219 -1.68 -8.67 20.46
CA ILE A 219 -2.45 -7.61 19.82
C ILE A 219 -3.32 -8.19 18.68
N LYS A 220 -2.78 -9.09 17.84
CA LYS A 220 -3.56 -9.80 16.79
C LYS A 220 -4.74 -10.55 17.39
N GLU A 221 -4.50 -11.34 18.44
CA GLU A 221 -5.57 -12.10 19.11
C GLU A 221 -6.68 -11.19 19.62
N ARG A 222 -6.32 -10.10 20.31
CA ARG A 222 -7.28 -9.09 20.77
C ARG A 222 -8.08 -8.44 19.65
N ILE A 223 -7.42 -8.12 18.53
CA ILE A 223 -8.09 -7.56 17.35
C ILE A 223 -9.10 -8.56 16.79
N LEU A 224 -8.72 -9.83 16.64
CA LEU A 224 -9.62 -10.86 16.12
C LEU A 224 -10.81 -11.11 17.07
N GLU A 225 -10.57 -11.18 18.37
CA GLU A 225 -11.65 -11.28 19.37
C GLU A 225 -12.60 -10.07 19.31
N ASP A 226 -12.06 -8.86 19.21
CA ASP A 226 -12.87 -7.64 19.17
C ASP A 226 -13.68 -7.55 17.87
N VAL A 227 -13.09 -7.86 16.71
CA VAL A 227 -13.79 -7.95 15.42
C VAL A 227 -14.93 -8.98 15.47
N ASN A 228 -14.67 -10.17 16.02
CA ASN A 228 -15.69 -11.21 16.19
C ASN A 228 -16.81 -10.79 17.16
N SER A 229 -16.53 -9.83 18.05
CA SER A 229 -17.52 -9.30 19.00
C SER A 229 -18.32 -8.10 18.46
N LEU A 230 -18.02 -7.63 17.24
CA LEU A 230 -18.75 -6.52 16.63
C LEU A 230 -20.22 -6.90 16.44
N PRO A 231 -21.16 -5.99 16.77
CA PRO A 231 -22.56 -6.25 16.52
C PRO A 231 -22.79 -6.33 15.00
N THR A 232 -23.69 -7.22 14.59
CA THR A 232 -24.20 -7.26 13.23
C THR A 232 -25.08 -6.05 12.95
N PHE A 233 -25.45 -5.85 11.69
CA PHE A 233 -26.40 -4.81 11.33
C PHE A 233 -27.77 -5.04 12.00
N PRO A 234 -28.41 -3.97 12.50
CA PRO A 234 -29.77 -4.05 13.05
C PRO A 234 -30.76 -4.64 12.04
N GLU A 235 -31.79 -5.33 12.53
CA GLU A 235 -32.79 -6.00 11.70
C GLU A 235 -33.48 -5.06 10.70
N ASN A 236 -33.76 -3.82 11.11
CA ASN A 236 -34.34 -2.81 10.22
C ASN A 236 -33.41 -2.43 9.05
N ILE A 237 -32.08 -2.51 9.22
CA ILE A 237 -31.12 -2.29 8.14
C ILE A 237 -31.11 -3.49 7.20
N LEU A 238 -31.03 -4.72 7.73
CA LEU A 238 -31.04 -5.95 6.93
C LEU A 238 -32.32 -6.06 6.06
N GLU A 239 -33.47 -5.68 6.62
CA GLU A 239 -34.74 -5.61 5.89
C GLU A 239 -34.69 -4.57 4.77
N LEU A 240 -34.13 -3.38 5.03
CA LEU A 240 -33.93 -2.34 4.01
C LEU A 240 -33.00 -2.81 2.88
N GLN A 241 -31.92 -3.53 3.20
CA GLN A 241 -31.02 -4.10 2.19
C GLN A 241 -31.75 -5.12 1.30
N THR A 242 -32.59 -5.97 1.91
CA THR A 242 -33.42 -6.93 1.19
C THR A 242 -34.39 -6.22 0.23
N LEU A 243 -35.02 -5.13 0.70
CA LEU A 243 -35.90 -4.30 -0.11
C LEU A 243 -35.16 -3.62 -1.27
N CYS A 244 -33.95 -3.10 -1.06
CA CYS A 244 -33.13 -2.49 -2.10
C CYS A 244 -32.70 -3.48 -3.20
N ASN A 245 -32.56 -4.76 -2.86
CA ASN A 245 -32.18 -5.81 -3.81
C ASN A 245 -33.37 -6.48 -4.51
N ASN A 246 -34.61 -6.18 -4.08
CA ASN A 246 -35.82 -6.71 -4.70
C ASN A 246 -36.29 -5.77 -5.84
N PRO A 247 -36.32 -6.25 -7.11
CA PRO A 247 -36.70 -5.45 -8.27
C PRO A 247 -38.15 -4.96 -8.25
N GLU A 248 -39.03 -5.59 -7.46
CA GLU A 248 -40.44 -5.21 -7.33
C GLU A 248 -40.70 -4.11 -6.28
N THR A 249 -39.66 -3.69 -5.54
CA THR A 249 -39.83 -2.70 -4.48
C THR A 249 -39.99 -1.29 -5.01
N THR A 250 -40.98 -0.55 -4.51
CA THR A 250 -41.18 0.86 -4.85
C THR A 250 -40.29 1.80 -4.01
N ILE A 251 -39.95 2.95 -4.60
CA ILE A 251 -39.19 4.01 -3.91
C ILE A 251 -39.94 4.50 -2.66
N GLU A 252 -41.26 4.59 -2.74
CA GLU A 252 -42.14 5.01 -1.64
C GLU A 252 -42.05 4.04 -0.46
N ALA A 253 -42.06 2.73 -0.71
CA ALA A 253 -41.99 1.72 0.34
C ALA A 253 -40.68 1.82 1.13
N ILE A 254 -39.55 1.92 0.42
CA ILE A 254 -38.23 2.07 1.05
C ILE A 254 -38.11 3.40 1.78
N SER A 255 -38.58 4.48 1.15
CA SER A 255 -38.51 5.82 1.75
C SER A 255 -39.33 5.91 3.04
N ALA A 256 -40.52 5.29 3.06
CA ALA A 256 -41.35 5.19 4.26
C ALA A 256 -40.65 4.41 5.37
N LYS A 257 -39.99 3.30 5.03
CA LYS A 257 -39.25 2.48 5.99
C LYS A 257 -38.04 3.21 6.57
N ILE A 258 -37.25 3.92 5.75
CA ILE A 258 -36.13 4.75 6.24
C ILE A 258 -36.62 5.86 7.17
N SER A 259 -37.76 6.48 6.83
CA SER A 259 -38.36 7.58 7.62
C SER A 259 -38.76 7.19 9.04
N LEU A 260 -38.90 5.88 9.34
CA LEU A 260 -39.20 5.39 10.68
C LEU A 260 -38.03 5.57 11.66
N ASP A 261 -36.80 5.67 11.15
CA ASP A 261 -35.60 5.95 11.96
C ASP A 261 -35.07 7.35 11.60
N PRO A 262 -35.32 8.38 12.46
CA PRO A 262 -34.84 9.73 12.24
C PRO A 262 -33.30 9.83 12.16
N SER A 263 -32.57 8.97 12.88
CA SER A 263 -31.11 8.92 12.83
C SER A 263 -30.65 8.40 11.48
N LEU A 264 -31.21 7.28 11.02
CA LEU A 264 -30.88 6.71 9.71
C LEU A 264 -31.26 7.68 8.58
N THR A 265 -32.42 8.34 8.69
CA THR A 265 -32.85 9.36 7.73
C THR A 265 -31.83 10.49 7.63
N ALA A 266 -31.34 10.99 8.77
CA ALA A 266 -30.32 12.02 8.81
C ALA A 266 -28.99 11.56 8.20
N ASP A 267 -28.56 10.33 8.49
CA ASP A 267 -27.33 9.75 7.98
C ASP A 267 -27.39 9.51 6.46
N VAL A 268 -28.50 8.94 5.96
CA VAL A 268 -28.74 8.75 4.53
C VAL A 268 -28.76 10.10 3.83
N LEU A 269 -29.50 11.09 4.34
CA LEU A 269 -29.50 12.43 3.74
C LEU A 269 -28.10 13.06 3.76
N LYS A 270 -27.33 12.90 4.84
CA LYS A 270 -25.97 13.44 4.94
C LYS A 270 -25.04 12.81 3.89
N LEU A 271 -25.08 11.50 3.72
CA LEU A 271 -24.26 10.78 2.73
C LEU A 271 -24.73 11.04 1.30
N SER A 272 -26.04 11.10 1.07
CA SER A 272 -26.65 11.51 -0.20
C SER A 272 -26.24 12.93 -0.58
N ASN A 273 -26.03 13.77 0.43
CA ASN A 273 -25.55 15.13 0.26
C ASN A 273 -24.02 15.27 0.23
N SER A 274 -23.28 14.16 0.25
CA SER A 274 -21.83 14.20 0.16
C SER A 274 -21.36 14.57 -1.24
N ALA A 275 -20.08 14.96 -1.33
CA ALA A 275 -19.44 15.34 -2.59
C ALA A 275 -19.50 14.23 -3.67
N GLY A 276 -19.76 12.98 -3.28
CA GLY A 276 -19.94 11.88 -4.21
C GLY A 276 -21.21 12.00 -5.05
N PHE A 277 -22.35 12.33 -4.45
CA PHE A 277 -23.67 12.16 -5.09
C PHE A 277 -24.33 13.47 -5.55
N ILE A 278 -24.01 14.63 -4.96
CA ILE A 278 -24.61 15.91 -5.38
C ILE A 278 -23.89 16.52 -6.58
N THR A 279 -24.64 16.87 -7.62
CA THR A 279 -24.18 17.71 -8.75
C THR A 279 -24.79 19.12 -8.78
N GLY A 280 -25.71 19.46 -7.86
CA GLY A 280 -26.38 20.75 -7.85
C GLY A 280 -27.04 21.12 -6.52
N LYS A 281 -28.34 20.87 -6.38
CA LYS A 281 -29.13 21.29 -5.21
C LYS A 281 -29.01 20.29 -4.06
N ARG A 282 -29.05 20.83 -2.84
CA ARG A 282 -29.06 20.04 -1.60
C ARG A 282 -30.38 19.26 -1.48
N ILE A 283 -30.26 17.95 -1.27
CA ILE A 283 -31.37 17.02 -1.08
C ILE A 283 -31.92 17.20 0.33
N ARG A 284 -33.23 17.42 0.46
CA ARG A 284 -33.89 17.67 1.76
C ARG A 284 -34.86 16.58 2.18
N LYS A 285 -35.30 15.75 1.23
CA LYS A 285 -36.30 14.71 1.46
C LYS A 285 -35.74 13.34 1.11
N ILE A 286 -36.15 12.32 1.86
CA ILE A 286 -35.64 10.97 1.63
C ILE A 286 -36.07 10.42 0.26
N ASN A 287 -37.32 10.65 -0.18
CA ASN A 287 -37.77 10.22 -1.50
C ASN A 287 -36.92 10.83 -2.63
N GLU A 288 -36.53 12.10 -2.48
CA GLU A 288 -35.63 12.78 -3.43
C GLU A 288 -34.24 12.14 -3.43
N ALA A 289 -33.72 11.78 -2.25
CA ALA A 289 -32.46 11.04 -2.12
C ALA A 289 -32.52 9.70 -2.86
N VAL A 290 -33.57 8.90 -2.59
CA VAL A 290 -33.73 7.57 -3.21
C VAL A 290 -33.90 7.67 -4.73
N MET A 291 -34.63 8.66 -5.24
CA MET A 291 -34.78 8.87 -6.69
C MET A 291 -33.47 9.26 -7.38
N ILE A 292 -32.69 10.15 -6.77
CA ILE A 292 -31.42 10.63 -7.36
C ILE A 292 -30.36 9.54 -7.31
N ILE A 293 -30.30 8.80 -6.21
CA ILE A 293 -29.27 7.81 -5.95
C ILE A 293 -29.60 6.49 -6.65
N GLY A 294 -30.87 6.08 -6.67
CA GLY A 294 -31.31 4.77 -7.13
C GLY A 294 -31.17 3.67 -6.07
N LEU A 295 -31.92 2.58 -6.22
CA LEU A 295 -32.02 1.52 -5.21
C LEU A 295 -30.69 0.78 -4.96
N LYS A 296 -29.94 0.48 -6.02
CA LYS A 296 -28.62 -0.17 -5.93
C LYS A 296 -27.65 0.64 -5.05
N ASN A 297 -27.62 1.95 -5.25
CA ASN A 297 -26.72 2.84 -4.53
C ASN A 297 -27.21 3.22 -3.13
N LEU A 298 -28.52 3.13 -2.90
CA LEU A 298 -29.09 3.31 -1.57
C LEU A 298 -28.63 2.21 -0.60
N ASN A 299 -28.60 0.94 -1.04
CA ASN A 299 -28.05 -0.16 -0.24
C ASN A 299 -26.62 0.16 0.23
N SER A 300 -25.79 0.60 -0.71
CA SER A 300 -24.44 1.10 -0.49
C SER A 300 -24.35 2.21 0.58
N ILE A 301 -25.24 3.21 0.52
CA ILE A 301 -25.31 4.28 1.53
C ILE A 301 -25.74 3.74 2.91
N LEU A 302 -26.70 2.81 2.94
CA LEU A 302 -27.16 2.18 4.18
C LEU A 302 -26.03 1.40 4.85
N ILE A 303 -25.24 0.66 4.07
CA ILE A 303 -24.03 -0.03 4.53
C ILE A 303 -23.06 0.97 5.15
N ALA A 304 -22.72 2.04 4.43
CA ALA A 304 -21.74 3.01 4.91
C ALA A 304 -22.20 3.78 6.17
N ALA A 305 -23.46 4.22 6.20
CA ALA A 305 -24.05 4.90 7.36
C ALA A 305 -24.04 4.00 8.60
N SER A 306 -24.50 2.75 8.44
CA SER A 306 -24.63 1.79 9.54
C SER A 306 -23.26 1.37 10.06
N SER A 307 -22.31 1.11 9.17
CA SER A 307 -20.92 0.79 9.51
C SER A 307 -20.30 1.90 10.35
N ARG A 308 -20.40 3.16 9.87
CA ARG A 308 -19.87 4.31 10.59
C ARG A 308 -20.49 4.45 11.97
N LYS A 309 -21.82 4.30 12.08
CA LYS A 309 -22.53 4.42 13.36
C LYS A 309 -22.12 3.32 14.36
N ILE A 310 -21.95 2.09 13.91
CA ILE A 310 -21.50 0.97 14.76
C ILE A 310 -20.07 1.21 15.23
N LEU A 311 -19.15 1.56 14.31
CA LEU A 311 -17.75 1.79 14.63
C LEU A 311 -17.55 3.02 15.53
N ASP A 312 -18.22 4.15 15.25
CA ASP A 312 -18.14 5.37 16.08
C ASP A 312 -18.77 5.17 17.48
N LYS A 313 -19.69 4.21 17.63
CA LYS A 313 -20.27 3.87 18.94
C LYS A 313 -19.37 2.90 19.74
N ARG A 314 -18.76 1.92 19.07
CA ARG A 314 -17.89 0.93 19.69
C ARG A 314 -16.52 1.51 20.03
N TYR A 315 -15.98 2.34 19.14
CA TYR A 315 -14.64 2.90 19.22
C TYR A 315 -14.67 4.40 19.43
N ARG A 316 -13.53 4.96 19.84
CA ARG A 316 -13.37 6.41 19.85
C ARG A 316 -13.51 6.93 18.42
N LYS A 317 -14.26 8.00 18.25
CA LYS A 317 -14.44 8.65 16.96
C LYS A 317 -13.11 9.16 16.39
N PHE A 318 -12.63 8.54 15.32
CA PHE A 318 -11.41 8.93 14.60
C PHE A 318 -11.74 9.75 13.35
N GLU A 319 -12.06 11.04 13.56
CA GLU A 319 -12.59 11.88 12.48
C GLU A 319 -11.60 12.10 11.32
N GLN A 320 -10.29 12.02 11.56
CA GLN A 320 -9.27 12.09 10.51
C GLN A 320 -9.32 10.89 9.55
N VAL A 321 -9.60 9.68 10.06
CA VAL A 321 -9.77 8.48 9.22
C VAL A 321 -11.01 8.65 8.35
N TRP A 322 -12.11 9.11 8.93
CA TRP A 322 -13.32 9.40 8.14
C TRP A 322 -13.10 10.51 7.12
N GLU A 323 -12.37 11.57 7.44
CA GLU A 323 -12.05 12.63 6.49
C GLU A 323 -11.25 12.10 5.29
N HIS A 324 -10.24 11.25 5.55
CA HIS A 324 -9.51 10.54 4.50
C HIS A 324 -10.41 9.64 3.65
N CYS A 325 -11.27 8.84 4.28
CA CYS A 325 -12.21 7.97 3.57
C CYS A 325 -13.20 8.77 2.71
N ASN A 326 -13.73 9.90 3.20
CA ASN A 326 -14.65 10.74 2.44
C ASN A 326 -13.99 11.36 1.21
N ARG A 327 -12.73 11.80 1.33
CA ARG A 327 -11.96 12.30 0.19
C ARG A 327 -11.63 11.18 -0.80
N THR A 328 -11.22 10.02 -0.30
CA THR A 328 -10.93 8.84 -1.12
C THR A 328 -12.17 8.40 -1.89
N ALA A 329 -13.34 8.35 -1.24
CA ALA A 329 -14.62 8.08 -1.88
C ALA A 329 -14.91 9.05 -3.03
N TYR A 330 -14.70 10.36 -2.79
CA TYR A 330 -14.87 11.37 -3.82
C TYR A 330 -13.94 11.17 -5.01
N TYR A 331 -12.65 10.93 -4.78
CA TYR A 331 -11.70 10.67 -5.86
C TYR A 331 -12.02 9.39 -6.60
N ALA A 332 -12.31 8.28 -5.90
CA ALA A 332 -12.64 7.00 -6.51
C ALA A 332 -13.82 7.12 -7.49
N ARG A 333 -14.89 7.79 -7.06
CA ARG A 333 -16.05 8.04 -7.93
C ARG A 333 -15.71 8.88 -9.16
N ASN A 334 -14.98 9.98 -8.97
CA ASN A 334 -14.67 10.88 -10.09
C ASN A 334 -13.61 10.28 -11.03
N ILE A 335 -12.69 9.46 -10.52
CA ILE A 335 -11.79 8.65 -11.35
C ILE A 335 -12.61 7.72 -12.22
N ALA A 336 -13.56 6.98 -11.63
CA ALA A 336 -14.42 6.09 -12.38
C ALA A 336 -15.18 6.84 -13.50
N LEU A 337 -15.81 7.97 -13.17
CA LEU A 337 -16.57 8.77 -14.14
C LEU A 337 -15.68 9.35 -15.26
N GLU A 338 -14.54 9.97 -14.93
CA GLU A 338 -13.68 10.61 -15.93
C GLU A 338 -12.90 9.62 -16.79
N LYS A 339 -12.73 8.38 -16.32
CA LYS A 339 -12.01 7.32 -17.05
C LYS A 339 -12.92 6.33 -17.77
N GLY A 340 -14.23 6.58 -17.81
CA GLY A 340 -15.19 5.77 -18.58
C GLY A 340 -15.78 4.57 -17.83
N TYR A 341 -15.55 4.46 -16.53
CA TYR A 341 -16.05 3.40 -15.63
C TYR A 341 -17.31 3.85 -14.88
N SER A 342 -18.21 4.57 -15.54
CA SER A 342 -19.42 5.11 -14.91
C SER A 342 -20.32 4.02 -14.30
N TYR A 343 -20.29 2.81 -14.86
CA TYR A 343 -21.08 1.66 -14.41
C TYR A 343 -20.68 1.14 -13.01
N ILE A 344 -19.46 1.43 -12.53
CA ILE A 344 -18.96 1.09 -11.19
C ILE A 344 -18.67 2.31 -10.32
N ALA A 345 -19.00 3.53 -10.77
CA ALA A 345 -18.64 4.76 -10.06
C ALA A 345 -19.15 4.80 -8.62
N ASP A 346 -20.34 4.27 -8.38
CA ASP A 346 -20.94 4.25 -7.04
C ASP A 346 -20.36 3.13 -6.16
N SER A 347 -20.04 1.95 -6.73
CA SER A 347 -19.24 0.93 -6.01
C SER A 347 -17.86 1.49 -5.63
N ALA A 348 -17.22 2.24 -6.53
CA ALA A 348 -15.94 2.90 -6.29
C ALA A 348 -16.03 3.95 -5.18
N PHE A 349 -17.10 4.74 -5.14
CA PHE A 349 -17.36 5.67 -4.05
C PHE A 349 -17.38 4.97 -2.69
N ILE A 350 -18.14 3.87 -2.59
CA ILE A 350 -18.33 3.15 -1.34
C ILE A 350 -17.07 2.41 -0.91
N SER A 351 -16.36 1.82 -1.88
CA SER A 351 -15.04 1.24 -1.66
C SER A 351 -14.09 2.29 -1.06
N GLY A 352 -14.02 3.49 -1.64
CA GLY A 352 -13.22 4.58 -1.07
C GLY A 352 -13.70 5.04 0.32
N LEU A 353 -14.99 4.97 0.61
CA LEU A 353 -15.55 5.36 1.91
C LEU A 353 -15.29 4.34 3.02
N LEU A 354 -15.11 3.06 2.67
CA LEU A 354 -15.01 1.96 3.62
C LEU A 354 -13.68 1.20 3.59
N HIS A 355 -12.77 1.49 2.65
CA HIS A 355 -11.49 0.78 2.52
C HIS A 355 -10.67 0.72 3.82
N ASP A 356 -10.73 1.79 4.62
CA ASP A 356 -9.90 1.99 5.81
C ASP A 356 -10.64 1.70 7.13
N ILE A 357 -11.81 1.03 7.11
CA ILE A 357 -12.56 0.72 8.35
C ILE A 357 -11.75 -0.11 9.35
N GLY A 358 -10.83 -0.97 8.88
CA GLY A 358 -9.94 -1.72 9.76
C GLY A 358 -8.94 -0.84 10.51
N LYS A 359 -8.59 0.35 10.00
CA LYS A 359 -7.72 1.29 10.74
C LYS A 359 -8.38 1.81 12.01
N ILE A 360 -9.72 1.89 12.05
CA ILE A 360 -10.46 2.33 13.24
C ILE A 360 -10.23 1.34 14.39
N VAL A 361 -10.29 0.04 14.11
CA VAL A 361 -10.01 -1.03 15.08
C VAL A 361 -8.54 -1.06 15.46
N LEU A 362 -7.64 -0.87 14.49
CA LEU A 362 -6.21 -0.83 14.75
C LEU A 362 -5.83 0.32 15.70
N LEU A 363 -6.33 1.53 15.43
CA LEU A 363 -6.11 2.72 16.25
C LEU A 363 -6.76 2.64 17.63
N SER A 364 -7.89 1.92 17.76
CA SER A 364 -8.53 1.72 19.06
C SER A 364 -7.77 0.73 19.95
N THR A 365 -7.00 -0.18 19.33
CA THR A 365 -6.22 -1.20 20.05
C THR A 365 -4.91 -0.64 20.60
N ASP A 366 -4.10 0.00 19.75
CA ASP A 366 -2.84 0.64 20.18
C ASP A 366 -2.48 1.83 19.29
N ILE A 367 -2.97 3.01 19.67
CA ILE A 367 -2.70 4.26 18.93
C ILE A 367 -1.21 4.62 18.91
N GLY A 368 -0.44 4.24 19.94
CA GLY A 368 0.98 4.56 20.04
C GLY A 368 1.76 3.81 18.96
N LEU A 369 1.55 2.50 18.87
CA LEU A 369 2.17 1.64 17.87
C LEU A 369 1.78 2.04 16.44
N VAL A 370 0.50 2.34 16.18
CA VAL A 370 0.04 2.78 14.85
C VAL A 370 0.66 4.11 14.42
N ASN A 371 0.83 5.05 15.36
CA ASN A 371 1.51 6.31 15.08
C ASN A 371 3.00 6.10 14.77
N GLN A 372 3.68 5.21 15.50
CA GLN A 372 5.06 4.84 15.21
C GLN A 372 5.20 4.23 13.80
N ILE A 373 4.33 3.28 13.44
CA ILE A 373 4.28 2.70 12.09
C ILE A 373 4.12 3.80 11.03
N SER A 374 3.17 4.72 11.24
CA SER A 374 2.87 5.81 10.32
C SER A 374 4.05 6.78 10.13
N GLU A 375 4.80 7.06 11.21
CA GLU A 375 6.01 7.89 11.16
C GLU A 375 7.12 7.22 10.36
N ILE A 376 7.30 5.91 10.51
CA ILE A 376 8.32 5.15 9.81
C ILE A 376 8.02 5.11 8.31
N VAL A 377 6.78 4.79 7.94
CA VAL A 377 6.34 4.81 6.54
C VAL A 377 6.64 6.16 5.90
N LYS A 378 6.34 7.25 6.63
CA LYS A 378 6.62 8.62 6.18
C LYS A 378 8.13 8.86 6.00
N ASN A 379 8.93 8.60 7.02
CA ASN A 379 10.37 8.92 7.00
C ASN A 379 11.16 8.09 5.98
N ARG A 380 10.66 6.90 5.63
CA ARG A 380 11.33 5.95 4.72
C ARG A 380 10.74 5.90 3.33
N LYS A 381 9.66 6.66 3.07
CA LYS A 381 8.90 6.58 1.83
C LYS A 381 8.47 5.14 1.51
N ILE A 382 8.02 4.38 2.52
CA ILE A 382 7.42 3.06 2.31
C ILE A 382 6.04 3.27 1.67
N ARG A 383 5.64 2.39 0.74
CA ARG A 383 4.40 2.55 -0.04
C ARG A 383 3.14 2.56 0.83
N THR A 384 3.05 1.65 1.80
CA THR A 384 1.86 1.47 2.63
C THR A 384 2.22 1.12 4.07
N THR A 385 1.32 1.45 5.00
CA THR A 385 1.38 1.00 6.39
C THR A 385 0.99 -0.47 6.54
N ALA A 386 0.20 -1.04 5.62
CA ALA A 386 -0.33 -2.40 5.73
C ALA A 386 0.77 -3.45 5.97
N ILE A 387 1.88 -3.34 5.24
CA ILE A 387 3.03 -4.23 5.39
C ILE A 387 3.66 -4.10 6.78
N LEU A 388 3.85 -2.87 7.29
CA LEU A 388 4.41 -2.68 8.62
C LEU A 388 3.46 -3.16 9.72
N GLU A 389 2.15 -3.03 9.53
CA GLU A 389 1.12 -3.55 10.45
C GLU A 389 1.14 -5.08 10.50
N GLU A 390 1.21 -5.75 9.34
CA GLU A 390 1.44 -7.20 9.29
C GLU A 390 2.71 -7.61 10.01
N ILE A 391 3.77 -6.83 9.88
CA ILE A 391 5.06 -7.14 10.50
C ILE A 391 5.06 -6.95 12.01
N THR A 392 4.43 -5.88 12.48
CA THR A 392 4.46 -5.43 13.88
C THR A 392 3.39 -6.12 14.71
N ILE A 393 2.20 -6.27 14.12
CA ILE A 393 0.98 -6.71 14.80
C ILE A 393 0.60 -8.11 14.34
N GLY A 394 0.91 -8.52 13.11
CA GLY A 394 0.52 -9.83 12.56
C GLY A 394 -0.76 -9.79 11.72
N ILE A 395 -1.33 -8.60 11.49
CA ILE A 395 -2.51 -8.39 10.64
C ILE A 395 -2.56 -6.93 10.15
N SER A 396 -2.87 -6.70 8.89
CA SER A 396 -3.03 -5.37 8.28
C SER A 396 -4.44 -4.81 8.45
N HIS A 397 -4.58 -3.49 8.42
CA HIS A 397 -5.88 -2.83 8.45
C HIS A 397 -6.79 -3.21 7.27
N SER A 398 -6.23 -3.51 6.10
CA SER A 398 -7.00 -4.01 4.96
C SER A 398 -7.59 -5.39 5.25
N THR A 399 -6.80 -6.28 5.87
CA THR A 399 -7.27 -7.61 6.31
C THR A 399 -8.33 -7.51 7.41
N ILE A 400 -8.10 -6.66 8.42
CA ILE A 400 -9.11 -6.38 9.47
C ILE A 400 -10.40 -5.86 8.84
N GLY A 401 -10.30 -4.88 7.93
CA GLY A 401 -11.46 -4.30 7.26
C GLY A 401 -12.25 -5.33 6.46
N ALA A 402 -11.55 -6.24 5.77
CA ALA A 402 -12.19 -7.32 5.01
C ALA A 402 -12.92 -8.30 5.93
N LEU A 403 -12.33 -8.68 7.08
CA LEU A 403 -13.00 -9.54 8.07
C LEU A 403 -14.28 -8.90 8.63
N ILE A 404 -14.25 -7.59 8.88
CA ILE A 404 -15.45 -6.83 9.29
C ILE A 404 -16.51 -6.86 8.18
N ALA A 405 -16.10 -6.58 6.94
CA ALA A 405 -16.99 -6.57 5.79
C ALA A 405 -17.64 -7.96 5.54
N GLU A 406 -16.88 -9.04 5.67
CA GLU A 406 -17.36 -10.41 5.58
C GLU A 406 -18.34 -10.74 6.70
N THR A 407 -18.02 -10.37 7.95
CA THR A 407 -18.91 -10.55 9.11
C THR A 407 -20.25 -9.83 8.93
N TRP A 408 -20.23 -8.68 8.25
CA TRP A 408 -21.43 -7.91 7.92
C TRP A 408 -22.07 -8.26 6.59
N ASN A 409 -21.63 -9.34 5.92
CA ASN A 409 -22.14 -9.81 4.62
C ASN A 409 -22.16 -8.72 3.55
N PHE A 410 -21.06 -7.97 3.42
CA PHE A 410 -20.92 -7.00 2.35
C PHE A 410 -20.86 -7.70 0.99
N PRO A 411 -21.25 -7.00 -0.10
CA PRO A 411 -21.00 -7.47 -1.46
C PRO A 411 -19.54 -7.87 -1.69
N GLU A 412 -19.31 -8.96 -2.43
CA GLU A 412 -17.97 -9.54 -2.67
C GLU A 412 -17.01 -8.54 -3.33
N ASP A 413 -17.50 -7.71 -4.26
CA ASP A 413 -16.72 -6.65 -4.92
C ASP A 413 -16.21 -5.60 -3.90
N LEU A 414 -17.04 -5.25 -2.92
CA LEU A 414 -16.66 -4.35 -1.84
C LEU A 414 -15.68 -5.00 -0.86
N VAL A 415 -15.85 -6.29 -0.54
CA VAL A 415 -14.90 -7.05 0.29
C VAL A 415 -13.53 -7.09 -0.39
N GLU A 416 -13.48 -7.42 -1.68
CA GLU A 416 -12.23 -7.42 -2.48
C GLU A 416 -11.58 -6.03 -2.49
N ALA A 417 -12.37 -4.97 -2.72
CA ALA A 417 -11.86 -3.61 -2.70
C ALA A 417 -11.27 -3.24 -1.33
N ILE A 418 -11.91 -3.60 -0.23
CA ILE A 418 -11.37 -3.37 1.13
C ILE A 418 -10.11 -4.22 1.37
N ARG A 419 -10.08 -5.48 0.93
CA ARG A 419 -8.95 -6.40 1.16
C ARG A 419 -7.69 -5.99 0.39
N TYR A 420 -7.86 -5.64 -0.89
CA TYR A 420 -6.74 -5.51 -1.83
C TYR A 420 -6.42 -4.05 -2.21
N HIS A 421 -6.99 -3.03 -1.55
CA HIS A 421 -6.71 -1.63 -1.89
C HIS A 421 -5.24 -1.17 -1.69
N HIS A 422 -4.36 -2.00 -1.11
CA HIS A 422 -2.90 -1.79 -1.10
C HIS A 422 -2.12 -2.71 -2.05
N ALA A 423 -2.80 -3.69 -2.64
CA ALA A 423 -2.23 -4.69 -3.55
C ALA A 423 -3.10 -4.80 -4.82
N PRO A 424 -3.24 -3.72 -5.61
CA PRO A 424 -4.20 -3.63 -6.71
C PRO A 424 -3.90 -4.54 -7.90
N LEU A 425 -2.71 -5.17 -7.92
CA LEU A 425 -2.27 -6.11 -8.96
C LEU A 425 -2.30 -7.57 -8.49
N ASN A 426 -2.90 -7.84 -7.32
CA ASN A 426 -3.00 -9.20 -6.81
C ASN A 426 -3.78 -10.09 -7.81
N PRO A 427 -3.23 -11.25 -8.21
CA PRO A 427 -3.83 -12.10 -9.24
C PRO A 427 -5.15 -12.76 -8.82
N GLU A 428 -5.50 -12.76 -7.53
CA GLU A 428 -6.75 -13.32 -7.00
C GLU A 428 -7.96 -12.38 -7.19
N ILE A 429 -7.71 -11.10 -7.50
CA ILE A 429 -8.75 -10.08 -7.62
C ILE A 429 -9.66 -10.40 -8.83
N ARG A 430 -10.97 -10.48 -8.60
CA ARG A 430 -11.97 -10.63 -9.67
C ARG A 430 -12.45 -9.29 -10.19
N ASN A 431 -12.52 -8.28 -9.33
CA ASN A 431 -13.01 -6.94 -9.64
C ASN A 431 -11.87 -5.93 -9.81
N SER A 432 -10.91 -6.19 -10.72
CA SER A 432 -9.66 -5.44 -10.84
C SER A 432 -9.87 -3.93 -10.99
N ASP A 433 -10.81 -3.51 -11.84
CA ASP A 433 -11.08 -2.09 -12.09
C ASP A 433 -11.47 -1.36 -10.81
N LEU A 434 -12.32 -1.97 -9.98
CA LEU A 434 -12.79 -1.39 -8.73
C LEU A 434 -11.65 -1.25 -7.72
N VAL A 435 -10.83 -2.29 -7.57
CA VAL A 435 -9.67 -2.28 -6.66
C VAL A 435 -8.64 -1.26 -7.11
N MET A 436 -8.31 -1.20 -8.41
CA MET A 436 -7.38 -0.24 -8.98
C MET A 436 -7.87 1.21 -8.80
N ILE A 437 -9.17 1.47 -8.96
CA ILE A 437 -9.75 2.79 -8.70
C ILE A 437 -9.65 3.15 -7.21
N ALA A 438 -10.00 2.23 -6.31
CA ALA A 438 -9.91 2.45 -4.86
C ALA A 438 -8.46 2.73 -4.42
N TYR A 439 -7.49 1.96 -4.94
CA TYR A 439 -6.07 2.19 -4.73
C TYR A 439 -5.63 3.56 -5.24
N LEU A 440 -5.92 3.91 -6.50
CA LEU A 440 -5.49 5.19 -7.07
C LEU A 440 -6.08 6.39 -6.31
N ALA A 441 -7.35 6.28 -5.91
CA ALA A 441 -8.02 7.29 -5.08
C ALA A 441 -7.37 7.44 -3.70
N ASN A 442 -6.98 6.33 -3.07
CA ASN A 442 -6.29 6.32 -1.80
C ASN A 442 -4.90 6.99 -1.92
N GLN A 443 -4.14 6.66 -2.97
CA GLN A 443 -2.84 7.29 -3.26
C GLN A 443 -2.97 8.81 -3.47
N MET A 444 -3.96 9.25 -4.25
CA MET A 444 -4.25 10.68 -4.43
C MET A 444 -4.67 11.37 -3.13
N SER A 445 -5.42 10.68 -2.26
CA SER A 445 -5.85 11.23 -0.97
C SER A 445 -4.70 11.37 0.02
N ASN A 446 -3.73 10.45 -0.01
CA ASN A 446 -2.53 10.51 0.82
C ASN A 446 -1.59 11.66 0.39
N MET A 447 -1.57 12.02 -0.90
CA MET A 447 -0.75 13.13 -1.43
C MET A 447 -1.13 14.51 -0.89
N GLU A 448 -2.37 14.75 -0.46
CA GLU A 448 -2.73 16.03 0.19
C GLU A 448 -1.99 16.26 1.51
N SER A 449 -1.47 15.18 2.10
CA SER A 449 -0.72 15.20 3.36
C SER A 449 0.79 15.06 3.18
N LYS A 450 1.29 14.69 1.99
CA LYS A 450 2.68 14.25 1.75
C LYS A 450 3.11 14.43 0.28
N ASP A 451 4.33 14.91 0.04
CA ASP A 451 5.05 14.80 -1.25
C ASP A 451 5.25 13.32 -1.60
N THR A 452 4.22 12.69 -2.16
CA THR A 452 4.31 11.31 -2.62
C THR A 452 4.82 11.35 -4.06
N ASP A 453 5.99 10.75 -4.30
CA ASP A 453 6.49 10.59 -5.67
C ASP A 453 5.59 9.64 -6.45
N LEU A 454 5.37 9.91 -7.75
CA LEU A 454 4.70 8.98 -8.66
C LEU A 454 5.36 7.58 -8.67
N LEU A 455 6.62 7.49 -8.23
CA LEU A 455 7.37 6.24 -8.00
C LEU A 455 6.69 5.27 -7.01
N PHE A 456 5.70 5.73 -6.22
CA PHE A 456 4.99 4.91 -5.24
C PHE A 456 3.60 4.45 -5.69
N ILE A 457 3.21 4.76 -6.93
CA ILE A 457 1.96 4.27 -7.54
C ILE A 457 2.32 3.18 -8.55
N GLU A 458 1.62 2.06 -8.52
CA GLU A 458 1.81 1.00 -9.52
C GLU A 458 1.59 1.55 -10.93
N SER A 459 2.58 1.35 -11.79
CA SER A 459 2.59 1.85 -13.16
C SER A 459 1.42 1.33 -13.99
N GLU A 460 1.07 0.07 -13.78
CA GLU A 460 0.01 -0.66 -14.43
C GLU A 460 -1.35 -0.03 -14.12
N VAL A 461 -1.53 0.45 -12.89
CA VAL A 461 -2.72 1.20 -12.49
C VAL A 461 -2.78 2.54 -13.24
N LEU A 462 -1.67 3.27 -13.30
CA LEU A 462 -1.62 4.54 -14.04
C LEU A 462 -1.93 4.33 -15.53
N GLU A 463 -1.37 3.29 -16.14
CA GLU A 463 -1.59 2.91 -17.53
C GLU A 463 -3.04 2.48 -17.79
N ALA A 464 -3.64 1.67 -16.90
CA ALA A 464 -5.05 1.26 -17.00
C ALA A 464 -6.02 2.46 -17.02
N PHE A 465 -5.64 3.57 -16.39
CA PHE A 465 -6.40 4.82 -16.41
C PHE A 465 -5.83 5.87 -17.37
N GLY A 466 -4.94 5.51 -18.30
CA GLY A 466 -4.43 6.44 -19.32
C GLY A 466 -3.70 7.64 -18.72
N ILE A 467 -2.94 7.45 -17.63
CA ILE A 467 -2.09 8.45 -17.00
C ILE A 467 -0.64 8.13 -17.41
N GLY A 468 -0.18 8.75 -18.50
CA GLY A 468 1.10 8.39 -19.15
C GLY A 468 2.32 9.08 -18.56
N SER A 469 2.14 10.23 -17.91
CA SER A 469 3.24 11.03 -17.36
C SER A 469 2.91 11.62 -15.99
N ARG A 470 3.96 12.09 -15.29
CA ARG A 470 3.80 12.87 -14.06
C ARG A 470 2.94 14.12 -14.31
N ALA A 471 3.12 14.80 -15.43
CA ALA A 471 2.32 15.99 -15.76
C ALA A 471 0.83 15.65 -15.89
N ASP A 472 0.48 14.55 -16.56
CA ASP A 472 -0.91 14.09 -16.69
C ASP A 472 -1.52 13.77 -15.33
N TYR A 473 -0.75 13.08 -14.48
CA TYR A 473 -1.18 12.75 -13.12
C TYR A 473 -1.41 14.01 -12.29
N ASP A 474 -0.44 14.93 -12.25
CA ASP A 474 -0.51 16.15 -11.44
C ASP A 474 -1.65 17.05 -11.93
N GLU A 475 -1.89 17.13 -13.24
CA GLU A 475 -3.03 17.84 -13.79
C GLU A 475 -4.36 17.20 -13.37
N PHE A 476 -4.47 15.88 -13.53
CA PHE A 476 -5.67 15.13 -13.18
C PHE A 476 -5.98 15.24 -11.69
N TYR A 477 -4.98 15.01 -10.84
CA TYR A 477 -5.07 15.15 -9.39
C TYR A 477 -5.45 16.58 -9.00
N ARG A 478 -4.80 17.60 -9.55
CA ARG A 478 -5.13 19.02 -9.28
C ARG A 478 -6.58 19.33 -9.65
N ARG A 479 -7.08 18.81 -10.77
CA ARG A 479 -8.48 18.98 -11.18
C ARG A 479 -9.44 18.36 -10.18
N LEU A 480 -9.22 17.11 -9.78
CA LEU A 480 -10.04 16.41 -8.78
C LEU A 480 -10.00 17.13 -7.43
N ARG A 481 -8.81 17.52 -6.98
CA ARG A 481 -8.59 18.26 -5.74
C ARG A 481 -9.32 19.60 -5.71
N ASN A 482 -9.22 20.39 -6.78
CA ASN A 482 -9.90 21.67 -6.86
C ASN A 482 -11.42 21.50 -6.80
N ARG A 483 -11.98 20.51 -7.51
CA ARG A 483 -13.42 20.23 -7.45
C ARG A 483 -13.85 19.75 -6.06
N TYR A 484 -13.07 18.90 -5.41
CA TYR A 484 -13.33 18.47 -4.03
C TYR A 484 -13.39 19.67 -3.08
N ASN A 485 -12.39 20.56 -3.14
CA ASN A 485 -12.31 21.75 -2.29
C ASN A 485 -13.46 22.74 -2.55
N SER A 486 -13.80 23.01 -3.81
CA SER A 486 -14.94 23.86 -4.17
C SER A 486 -16.27 23.28 -3.66
N HIS A 487 -16.46 21.95 -3.81
CA HIS A 487 -17.67 21.28 -3.34
C HIS A 487 -17.75 21.28 -1.81
N HIS A 488 -16.64 20.99 -1.12
CA HIS A 488 -16.59 21.00 0.34
C HIS A 488 -16.89 22.40 0.90
N GLN A 489 -16.41 23.47 0.25
CA GLN A 489 -16.80 24.84 0.59
C GLN A 489 -18.28 25.14 0.33
N PHE A 490 -18.85 24.62 -0.76
CA PHE A 490 -20.28 24.75 -1.04
C PHE A 490 -21.14 24.10 0.05
N LEU A 491 -20.77 22.89 0.49
CA LEU A 491 -21.46 22.19 1.59
C LEU A 491 -21.36 22.96 2.91
N LYS A 492 -20.17 23.51 3.24
CA LYS A 492 -19.97 24.35 4.44
C LYS A 492 -20.79 25.65 4.40
N LYS A 493 -20.84 26.35 3.26
CA LYS A 493 -21.63 27.57 3.09
C LYS A 493 -23.14 27.32 3.09
N SER A 494 -23.55 26.09 2.78
CA SER A 494 -24.95 25.67 2.73
C SER A 494 -25.43 25.00 4.03
N ALA A 495 -24.60 24.96 5.07
CA ALA A 495 -24.97 24.47 6.41
C ALA A 495 -25.88 25.51 7.11
N PRO A 496 -27.02 25.08 7.69
CA PRO A 496 -27.92 25.98 8.41
C PRO A 496 -27.29 26.58 9.66
#